data_AF-A0A0P1EI83-F1
#
_entry.id   AF-A0A0P1EI83-F1
#
_cell.length_a   1.000
_cell.length_b   1.000
_cell.length_c   1.000
_cell.angle_alpha   90.00
_cell.angle_beta   90.00
_cell.angle_gamma   90.00
#
_symmetry.space_group_name_H-M   'P 1'
#
loop_
_entity.id
_entity.type
_entity.pdbx_description
1 polymer ?
#
loop_
_entity_poly.entity_id
_entity_poly.type
_entity_poly.pdbx_seq_one_letter_code
_entity_poly.pdbx_strand_id
1 'polypeptide(L)'
;MVLRVTILALAAAIGLTAFDATPVAAKEETKQVSVMSRTWAVTQVSDAPVVYRATRDNNNLNPFGPPPRLRTIQAIAAFQQATGCSPIVASMYQNISGQFFSQVSCN
;
A
#
# COMPACT_ATOMS: atom_id res chain seq x y z
N MET A 1 41.94 -63.22 -2.99
CA MET A 1 41.38 -63.63 -1.67
C MET A 1 41.49 -62.43 -0.75
N VAL A 2 40.50 -61.94 0.01
CA VAL A 2 39.03 -62.18 0.21
C VAL A 2 38.51 -60.83 0.79
N LEU A 3 37.29 -60.29 0.55
CA LEU A 3 36.03 -60.77 -0.06
C LEU A 3 35.48 -59.70 -1.06
N ARG A 4 34.16 -59.66 -1.26
CA ARG A 4 33.31 -58.52 -1.67
C ARG A 4 32.36 -58.19 -0.49
N VAL A 5 31.27 -57.44 -0.73
CA VAL A 5 30.19 -57.04 0.23
C VAL A 5 30.62 -55.81 1.07
N THR A 6 29.85 -54.72 1.18
CA THR A 6 28.42 -54.45 0.92
C THR A 6 28.15 -53.38 -0.17
N ILE A 7 27.08 -53.59 -0.94
CA ILE A 7 26.37 -52.55 -1.72
C ILE A 7 25.09 -52.20 -0.94
N LEU A 8 24.48 -51.04 -1.25
CA LEU A 8 23.21 -50.49 -0.71
C LEU A 8 23.26 -49.93 0.72
N ALA A 9 23.22 -48.60 0.84
CA ALA A 9 21.98 -47.87 1.17
C ALA A 9 22.24 -46.38 1.45
N LEU A 10 22.15 -45.51 0.42
CA LEU A 10 21.89 -44.08 0.65
C LEU A 10 21.23 -43.39 -0.54
N ALA A 11 20.08 -43.93 -0.97
CA ALA A 11 19.22 -43.34 -1.99
C ALA A 11 17.88 -42.91 -1.36
N ALA A 12 17.85 -41.75 -0.69
CA ALA A 12 16.64 -41.06 -0.23
C ALA A 12 16.95 -39.64 0.27
N ALA A 13 17.45 -38.77 -0.60
CA ALA A 13 17.61 -37.33 -0.33
C ALA A 13 16.95 -36.49 -1.43
N ILE A 14 15.67 -36.78 -1.69
CA ILE A 14 14.82 -36.04 -2.64
C ILE A 14 13.61 -35.53 -1.86
N GLY A 15 13.32 -34.24 -2.00
CA GLY A 15 12.07 -33.63 -1.52
C GLY A 15 12.16 -33.00 -0.15
N LEU A 16 12.79 -31.82 -0.06
CA LEU A 16 12.47 -30.76 0.91
C LEU A 16 13.07 -29.40 0.49
N THR A 17 13.05 -29.09 -0.82
CA THR A 17 13.03 -27.69 -1.26
C THR A 17 11.65 -27.15 -0.94
N ALA A 18 11.44 -26.74 0.32
CA ALA A 18 10.29 -25.95 0.69
C ALA A 18 10.26 -24.73 -0.24
N PHE A 19 9.16 -24.57 -0.98
CA PHE A 19 8.90 -23.32 -1.66
C PHE A 19 8.63 -22.28 -0.58
N ASP A 20 9.68 -21.55 -0.18
CA ASP A 20 9.56 -20.24 0.47
C ASP A 20 9.00 -19.23 -0.55
N ALA A 21 7.78 -19.51 -1.01
CA ALA A 21 6.90 -18.56 -1.64
C ALA A 21 6.47 -17.56 -0.56
N THR A 22 7.41 -16.71 -0.15
CA THR A 22 7.10 -15.47 0.54
C THR A 22 6.01 -14.80 -0.29
N PRO A 23 4.81 -14.53 0.28
CA PRO A 23 3.78 -13.85 -0.47
C PRO A 23 4.35 -12.49 -0.82
N VAL A 24 4.64 -12.28 -2.10
CA VAL A 24 4.93 -10.97 -2.66
C VAL A 24 3.61 -10.21 -2.59
N ALA A 25 3.30 -9.70 -1.40
CA ALA A 25 2.24 -8.74 -1.19
C ALA A 25 2.55 -7.59 -2.16
N ALA A 26 1.70 -7.44 -3.18
CA ALA A 26 1.80 -6.35 -4.14
C ALA A 26 1.84 -5.06 -3.33
N LYS A 27 3.03 -4.46 -3.26
CA LYS A 27 3.32 -3.42 -2.27
C LYS A 27 2.73 -2.13 -2.81
N GLU A 28 1.44 -1.91 -2.52
CA GLU A 28 0.68 -0.76 -2.99
C GLU A 28 1.52 0.51 -2.78
N GLU A 29 2.00 1.13 -3.87
CA GLU A 29 2.99 2.19 -3.75
C GLU A 29 2.37 3.37 -3.01
N THR A 30 2.93 3.67 -1.84
CA THR A 30 2.36 4.64 -0.90
C THR A 30 3.23 5.88 -0.88
N LYS A 31 2.76 6.93 -1.56
CA LYS A 31 3.42 8.22 -1.64
C LYS A 31 2.94 9.12 -0.50
N GLN A 32 3.88 9.69 0.24
CA GLN A 32 3.60 10.65 1.31
C GLN A 32 3.67 12.08 0.78
N VAL A 33 2.69 12.91 1.13
CA VAL A 33 2.61 14.33 0.75
C VAL A 33 2.20 15.19 1.94
N SER A 34 2.65 16.45 1.98
CA SER A 34 2.35 17.38 3.07
C SER A 34 1.38 18.46 2.60
N VAL A 35 0.17 18.43 3.16
CA VAL A 35 -0.94 19.30 2.75
C VAL A 35 -1.47 20.05 3.97
N MET A 36 -1.35 21.39 3.95
CA MET A 36 -1.93 22.29 4.97
C MET A 36 -1.55 21.91 6.41
N SER A 37 -0.27 21.62 6.64
CA SER A 37 0.30 21.18 7.93
C SER A 37 -0.19 19.80 8.42
N ARG A 38 -0.52 18.89 7.49
CA ARG A 38 -0.78 17.47 7.76
C ARG A 38 -0.12 16.59 6.70
N THR A 39 0.50 15.49 7.15
CA THR A 39 0.97 14.44 6.26
C THR A 39 -0.20 13.58 5.80
N TRP A 40 -0.20 13.23 4.51
CA TRP A 40 -1.14 12.30 3.89
C TRP A 40 -0.36 11.19 3.22
N ALA A 41 -0.77 9.95 3.45
CA ALA A 41 -0.33 8.77 2.71
C ALA A 41 -1.36 8.50 1.61
N VAL A 42 -0.93 8.53 0.35
CA VAL A 42 -1.77 8.23 -0.82
C VAL A 42 -1.27 6.94 -1.46
N THR A 43 -2.19 6.02 -1.68
CA THR A 43 -1.91 4.65 -2.12
C THR A 43 -2.89 4.25 -3.24
N GLN A 44 -2.43 3.62 -4.32
CA GLN A 44 -3.34 3.00 -5.30
C GLN A 44 -3.92 1.70 -4.74
N VAL A 45 -5.24 1.53 -4.84
CA VAL A 45 -5.99 0.40 -4.21
C VAL A 45 -6.84 -0.39 -5.22
N SER A 46 -6.84 0.03 -6.49
CA SER A 46 -7.50 -0.63 -7.60
C SER A 46 -6.86 -0.12 -8.89
N ASP A 47 -6.69 -1.00 -9.87
CA ASP A 47 -6.08 -0.69 -11.17
C ASP A 47 -7.13 -0.44 -12.26
N ALA A 48 -8.33 -1.01 -12.14
CA ALA A 48 -9.42 -0.86 -13.13
C ALA A 48 -10.81 -0.88 -12.45
N PRO A 49 -11.45 0.28 -12.23
CA PRO A 49 -10.93 1.63 -12.46
C PRO A 49 -9.75 1.95 -11.51
N VAL A 50 -8.87 2.87 -11.93
CA VAL A 50 -7.78 3.35 -11.09
C VAL A 50 -8.35 4.14 -9.92
N VAL A 51 -8.20 3.62 -8.69
CA VAL A 51 -8.66 4.28 -7.46
C VAL A 51 -7.49 4.47 -6.51
N TYR A 52 -7.38 5.69 -5.98
CA TYR A 52 -6.44 6.04 -4.92
C TYR A 52 -7.16 6.20 -3.58
N ARG A 53 -6.50 5.77 -2.51
CA ARG A 53 -6.88 5.95 -1.10
C ARG A 53 -5.94 6.97 -0.46
N ALA A 54 -6.48 8.06 0.06
CA ALA A 54 -5.75 9.07 0.83
C ALA A 54 -6.08 8.94 2.33
N THR A 55 -5.08 8.58 3.12
CA THR A 55 -5.15 8.49 4.59
C THR A 55 -4.39 9.65 5.21
N ARG A 56 -5.05 10.43 6.06
CA ARG A 56 -4.42 11.55 6.77
C ARG A 56 -3.79 11.08 8.08
N ASP A 57 -2.56 11.50 8.36
CA ASP A 57 -2.02 11.41 9.72
C ASP A 57 -2.86 12.23 10.71
N ASN A 58 -2.94 11.75 11.95
CA ASN A 58 -3.64 12.45 13.03
C ASN A 58 -2.70 13.34 13.87
N ASN A 59 -1.64 13.87 13.26
CA ASN A 59 -0.66 14.76 13.87
C ASN A 59 -0.04 14.15 15.14
N ASN A 60 0.30 12.86 15.06
CA ASN A 60 0.78 12.04 16.18
C ASN A 60 -0.07 12.18 17.47
N LEU A 61 -1.39 12.31 17.33
CA LEU A 61 -2.38 12.53 18.41
C LEU A 61 -2.17 13.79 19.26
N ASN A 62 -1.37 14.77 18.81
CA ASN A 62 -1.09 15.98 19.57
C ASN A 62 -2.35 16.86 19.75
N PRO A 63 -2.87 17.04 20.98
CA PRO A 63 -4.09 17.82 21.24
C PRO A 63 -3.90 19.33 21.04
N PHE A 64 -2.67 19.83 21.07
CA PHE A 64 -2.30 21.22 20.80
C PHE A 64 -1.80 21.43 19.35
N GLY A 65 -2.12 20.51 18.45
CA GLY A 65 -1.76 20.62 17.04
C GLY A 65 -2.45 21.79 16.31
N PRO A 66 -1.99 22.13 15.09
CA PRO A 66 -2.67 23.12 14.23
C PRO A 66 -4.18 22.82 14.09
N PRO A 67 -5.05 23.84 13.98
CA PRO A 67 -6.50 23.65 14.02
C PRO A 67 -7.00 22.76 12.88
N PRO A 68 -8.10 22.01 13.09
CA PRO A 68 -8.65 21.12 12.07
C PRO A 68 -9.12 21.90 10.84
N ARG A 69 -8.53 21.59 9.68
CA ARG A 69 -8.95 22.11 8.36
C ARG A 69 -9.91 21.12 7.69
N LEU A 70 -10.71 21.60 6.72
CA LEU A 70 -11.66 20.79 5.95
C LEU A 70 -10.95 19.60 5.28
N ARG A 71 -11.36 18.38 5.60
CA ARG A 71 -10.65 17.16 5.20
C ARG A 71 -10.72 16.92 3.68
N THR A 72 -11.87 17.19 3.05
CA THR A 72 -12.09 16.99 1.62
C THR A 72 -11.14 17.83 0.76
N ILE A 73 -10.93 19.11 1.10
CA ILE A 73 -10.02 20.00 0.37
C ILE A 73 -8.56 19.52 0.50
N GLN A 74 -8.16 19.08 1.69
CA GLN A 74 -6.84 18.49 1.89
C GLN A 74 -6.69 17.17 1.12
N ALA A 75 -7.71 16.32 1.08
CA ALA A 75 -7.69 15.07 0.32
C ALA A 75 -7.56 15.31 -1.19
N ILE A 76 -8.28 16.30 -1.73
CA ILE A 76 -8.17 16.73 -3.14
C ILE A 76 -6.72 17.13 -3.45
N ALA A 77 -6.14 18.02 -2.64
CA ALA A 77 -4.76 18.45 -2.82
C ALA A 77 -3.74 17.31 -2.59
N ALA A 78 -4.03 16.36 -1.70
CA ALA A 78 -3.18 15.19 -1.48
C ALA A 78 -3.17 14.27 -2.71
N PHE A 79 -4.34 13.99 -3.32
CA PHE A 79 -4.42 13.24 -4.57
C PHE A 79 -3.66 13.95 -5.69
N GLN A 80 -3.82 15.27 -5.83
CA GLN A 80 -3.11 16.07 -6.84
C GLN A 80 -1.59 16.03 -6.67
N GLN A 81 -1.07 16.24 -5.45
CA GLN A 81 0.38 16.19 -5.19
C GLN A 81 0.96 14.77 -5.30
N ALA A 82 0.17 13.74 -4.96
CA ALA A 82 0.61 12.35 -5.04
C ALA A 82 0.64 11.84 -6.49
N THR A 83 -0.45 12.04 -7.24
CA THR A 83 -0.62 11.43 -8.58
C THR A 83 -0.17 12.36 -9.72
N GLY A 84 -0.12 13.68 -9.50
CA GLY A 84 -0.01 14.68 -10.56
C GLY A 84 -1.33 14.95 -11.30
N CYS A 85 -2.40 14.19 -10.99
CA CYS A 85 -3.66 14.18 -11.71
C CYS A 85 -4.81 14.78 -10.87
N SER A 86 -5.89 15.20 -11.52
CA SER A 86 -7.03 15.79 -10.81
C SER A 86 -7.99 14.70 -10.31
N PRO A 87 -8.35 14.66 -9.01
CA PRO A 87 -9.32 13.70 -8.51
C PRO A 87 -10.72 14.00 -9.06
N ILE A 88 -11.41 12.95 -9.50
CA ILE A 88 -12.79 13.04 -9.99
C ILE A 88 -13.70 13.17 -8.76
N VAL A 89 -14.05 14.41 -8.40
CA VAL A 89 -14.82 14.73 -7.17
C VAL A 89 -16.16 13.97 -7.10
N ALA A 90 -16.81 13.72 -8.25
CA ALA A 90 -18.04 12.92 -8.30
C ALA A 90 -17.84 11.42 -7.92
N SER A 91 -16.61 10.92 -7.97
CA SER A 91 -16.23 9.57 -7.50
C SER A 91 -15.72 9.56 -6.06
N MET A 92 -15.55 10.73 -5.43
CA MET A 92 -14.97 10.81 -4.10
C MET A 92 -15.94 10.34 -3.02
N TYR A 93 -15.46 9.47 -2.14
CA TYR A 93 -16.16 9.11 -0.91
C TYR A 93 -15.20 9.02 0.28
N GLN A 94 -15.76 9.04 1.48
CA GLN A 94 -15.02 8.90 2.75
C GLN A 94 -15.58 7.69 3.51
N ASN A 95 -14.71 6.85 4.08
CA ASN A 95 -15.12 5.74 4.94
C ASN A 95 -15.19 6.13 6.44
N ILE A 96 -15.67 5.23 7.29
CA ILE A 96 -15.79 5.44 8.74
C ILE A 96 -14.44 5.72 9.44
N SER A 97 -13.34 5.17 8.91
CA SER A 97 -11.96 5.43 9.38
C SER A 97 -11.46 6.82 8.96
N GLY A 98 -12.26 7.58 8.21
CA GLY A 98 -11.95 8.91 7.74
C GLY A 98 -10.98 8.96 6.54
N GLN A 99 -10.72 7.82 5.89
CA GLN A 99 -9.93 7.71 4.66
C GLN A 99 -10.76 8.15 3.47
N PHE A 100 -10.14 8.86 2.53
CA PHE A 100 -10.77 9.30 1.29
C PHE A 100 -10.39 8.38 0.14
N PHE A 101 -11.32 8.14 -0.77
CA PHE A 101 -11.10 7.36 -1.99
C PHE A 101 -11.51 8.20 -3.20
N SER A 102 -10.80 8.07 -4.32
CA SER A 102 -11.10 8.79 -5.56
C SER A 102 -10.53 8.08 -6.78
N GLN A 103 -11.24 8.12 -7.90
CA GLN A 103 -10.61 8.00 -9.23
C GLN A 103 -9.90 9.32 -9.57
N VAL A 104 -8.95 9.30 -10.50
CA VAL A 104 -8.23 10.49 -10.98
C VAL A 104 -8.29 10.60 -12.51
N SER A 105 -8.34 11.83 -13.01
CA SER A 105 -8.20 12.16 -14.43
C SER A 105 -6.83 12.79 -14.66
N CYS A 106 -6.00 12.11 -15.45
CA CYS A 106 -4.72 12.61 -15.94
C CYS A 106 -4.97 13.11 -17.37
N ASN A 107 -4.77 14.42 -17.60
CA ASN A 107 -4.93 15.07 -18.90
C ASN A 107 -3.59 15.67 -19.34
#